data_AF-A0A928R926-F1
#
_entry.id   AF-A0A928R926-F1
#
_cell.length_a   1.000
_cell.length_b   1.000
_cell.length_c   1.000
_cell.angle_alpha   90.00
_cell.angle_beta   90.00
_cell.angle_gamma   90.00
#
_symmetry.space_group_name_H-M   'P 1'
#
loop_
_entity.id
_entity.type
_entity.pdbx_description
1 polymer ?
#
loop_
_entity_poly.entity_id
_entity_poly.type
_entity_poly.pdbx_seq_one_letter_code
_entity_poly.pdbx_strand_id
1 'polypeptide(L)' 'MQKGRICLMEEKYQPLVRVGYAYVPVQELGELYAPEEALERGTLFPELDLPISVYGPLVK' A
#
# COMPACT_ATOMS: atom_id res chain seq x y z
N MET A 1 -13.63 1.58 49.42
CA MET A 1 -13.58 2.89 48.73
C MET A 1 -12.26 2.98 47.97
N GLN A 2 -12.32 2.85 46.64
CA GLN A 2 -11.16 2.97 45.76
C GLN A 2 -10.62 4.40 45.82
N LYS A 3 -9.38 4.57 46.27
CA LYS A 3 -8.58 5.74 45.88
C LYS A 3 -7.80 5.31 44.65
N GLY A 4 -8.33 5.70 43.49
CA GLY A 4 -7.87 5.28 42.18
C GLY A 4 -6.38 5.48 42.02
N ARG A 5 -5.68 4.40 41.67
CA ARG A 5 -4.37 4.52 41.04
C ARG A 5 -4.60 5.28 39.75
N ILE A 6 -4.18 6.53 39.71
CA ILE A 6 -3.86 7.16 38.43
C ILE A 6 -2.84 6.23 37.76
N CYS A 7 -3.25 5.55 36.69
CA CYS A 7 -2.32 4.91 35.78
C CYS A 7 -1.49 6.05 35.21
N LEU A 8 -0.29 6.26 35.76
CA LEU A 8 0.74 7.04 35.10
C LEU A 8 1.05 6.27 33.82
N MET A 9 0.42 6.66 32.71
CA MET A 9 0.96 6.36 31.40
C MET A 9 2.25 7.16 31.32
N GLU A 10 3.37 6.48 31.54
CA GLU A 10 4.61 6.95 30.95
C GLU A 10 4.37 6.98 29.45
N GLU A 11 4.14 8.18 28.89
CA GLU A 11 4.22 8.41 27.46
C GLU A 11 5.65 8.09 27.04
N LYS A 12 5.88 6.82 26.70
CA LYS A 12 7.13 6.38 26.10
C LYS A 12 7.22 7.07 24.74
N TYR A 13 7.96 8.17 24.71
CA TYR A 13 8.35 8.87 23.49
C TYR A 13 9.11 7.89 22.61
N GLN A 14 8.41 7.21 21.70
CA GLN A 14 9.08 6.39 20.69
C GLN A 14 9.78 7.37 19.74
N PRO A 15 11.09 7.25 19.53
CA PRO A 15 11.76 8.08 18.53
C PRO A 15 11.06 7.83 17.21
N LEU A 16 10.59 8.89 16.57
CA LEU A 16 9.98 8.85 15.24
C LEU A 16 10.91 8.05 14.33
N VAL A 17 10.53 6.79 14.04
CA VAL A 17 11.21 5.99 13.03
C VAL A 17 11.12 6.82 11.77
N ARG A 18 12.27 7.20 11.19
CA ARG A 18 12.31 7.93 9.94
C ARG A 18 11.70 7.04 8.87
N VAL A 19 10.42 7.26 8.57
CA VAL A 19 9.77 6.68 7.41
C VAL A 19 10.45 7.25 6.16
N GLY A 20 10.73 6.38 5.18
CA GLY A 20 11.28 6.83 3.90
C GLY A 20 10.27 7.71 3.17
N TYR A 21 10.74 8.76 2.49
CA TYR A 21 9.92 9.53 1.56
C TYR A 21 10.10 8.94 0.17
N ALA A 22 9.00 8.68 -0.52
CA ALA A 22 8.99 8.27 -1.92
C ALA A 22 8.12 9.23 -2.72
N TYR A 23 8.54 9.55 -3.94
CA TYR A 23 7.74 10.29 -4.89
C TYR A 23 6.95 9.31 -5.75
N VAL A 24 5.64 9.50 -5.84
CA VAL A 24 4.76 8.76 -6.76
C VAL A 24 4.23 9.76 -7.78
N PRO A 25 4.52 9.58 -9.08
CA PRO A 25 3.99 10.45 -10.12
C PRO A 25 2.47 10.25 -10.28
N VAL A 26 1.78 11.27 -10.81
CA VAL A 26 0.41 11.10 -11.29
C VAL A 26 0.43 10.12 -12.46
N GLN A 27 -0.45 9.13 -12.42
CA GLN A 27 -0.58 8.13 -13.47
C GLN A 27 -1.79 8.46 -14.35
N GLU A 28 -1.55 8.66 -15.64
CA GLU A 28 -2.57 8.71 -16.68
C GLU A 28 -2.54 7.38 -17.41
N LEU A 29 -3.64 6.64 -17.34
CA LEU A 29 -3.78 5.32 -17.97
C LEU A 29 -4.79 5.45 -19.11
N GLY A 30 -4.51 4.81 -20.24
CA GLY A 30 -5.27 4.98 -21.46
C GLY A 30 -6.55 4.17 -21.50
N GLU A 31 -6.48 3.04 -22.18
CA GLU A 31 -7.66 2.24 -22.53
C GLU A 31 -8.20 1.44 -21.34
N LEU A 32 -9.47 1.04 -21.45
CA LEU A 32 -10.16 0.23 -20.46
C LEU A 32 -10.59 -1.09 -21.11
N TYR A 33 -10.41 -2.19 -20.39
CA TYR A 33 -11.08 -3.43 -20.71
C TYR A 33 -12.61 -3.29 -20.56
N ALA A 34 -13.34 -4.17 -21.24
CA ALA A 34 -14.75 -4.38 -20.93
C ALA A 34 -14.91 -4.91 -19.48
N PRO A 35 -16.05 -4.66 -18.80
CA PRO A 35 -16.23 -5.05 -17.40
C PRO A 35 -15.97 -6.53 -17.10
N GLU A 36 -16.40 -7.42 -18.00
CA GLU A 36 -16.26 -8.87 -17.85
C GLU A 36 -14.78 -9.29 -17.92
N GLU A 37 -14.04 -8.73 -18.88
CA GLU A 37 -12.61 -9.01 -19.06
C GLU A 37 -11.78 -8.39 -17.93
N ALA A 38 -12.11 -7.17 -17.49
CA ALA A 38 -11.44 -6.53 -16.37
C ALA A 38 -11.56 -7.36 -15.08
N LEU A 39 -12.73 -7.98 -14.86
CA LEU A 39 -12.96 -8.85 -13.73
C LEU A 39 -12.11 -10.12 -13.81
N GLU A 40 -11.97 -10.71 -15.00
CA GLU A 40 -11.14 -11.89 -15.22
C GLU A 40 -9.64 -11.60 -15.04
N ARG A 41 -9.16 -10.46 -15.58
CA ARG A 41 -7.75 -10.04 -15.49
C ARG A 41 -7.37 -9.49 -14.11
N GLY A 42 -8.33 -8.99 -13.34
CA GLY A 42 -8.09 -8.36 -12.04
C GLY A 42 -7.58 -6.91 -12.14
N THR A 43 -7.68 -6.30 -13.33
CA THR A 43 -7.37 -4.88 -13.58
C THR A 43 -8.29 -4.33 -14.66
N LEU A 44 -8.69 -3.06 -14.54
CA LEU A 44 -9.43 -2.34 -15.59
C LEU A 44 -8.53 -1.88 -16.74
N PHE A 45 -7.25 -1.65 -16.43
CA PHE A 45 -6.30 -1.05 -17.37
C PHE A 45 -5.41 -2.14 -17.97
N PRO A 46 -5.43 -2.34 -19.30
CA PRO A 46 -4.57 -3.32 -19.98
C PRO A 46 -3.08 -3.08 -19.71
N GLU A 47 -2.68 -1.82 -19.57
CA GLU A 47 -1.31 -1.41 -19.28
C GLU A 47 -0.77 -1.97 -17.94
N LEU A 48 -1.65 -2.35 -17.03
CA LEU A 48 -1.30 -2.92 -15.72
C LEU A 48 -1.39 -4.44 -15.68
N ASP A 49 -1.90 -5.10 -16.73
CA ASP A 49 -1.99 -6.56 -16.84
C ASP A 49 -0.62 -7.15 -17.20
N LEU A 50 0.32 -7.01 -16.27
CA LEU A 50 1.73 -7.36 -16.44
C LEU A 50 2.11 -8.53 -15.53
N PRO A 51 2.85 -9.53 -16.04
CA PRO A 51 3.35 -10.59 -15.19
C PRO A 51 4.39 -10.05 -14.21
N ILE A 52 4.50 -10.67 -13.04
CA ILE A 52 5.41 -10.29 -11.97
C ILE A 52 6.88 -10.14 -12.42
N SER A 53 7.29 -10.88 -13.46
CA SER A 53 8.64 -10.80 -14.05
C SER A 53 8.98 -9.46 -14.68
N VAL A 54 7.99 -8.61 -14.98
CA VAL A 54 8.22 -7.24 -15.50
C VAL A 54 8.71 -6.31 -14.39
N TYR A 55 8.30 -6.54 -13.15
CA TYR A 55 8.64 -5.67 -12.01
C TYR A 55 9.97 -6.03 -11.33
N GLY A 56 10.46 -7.25 -11.55
CA GLY A 56 11.74 -7.69 -11.01
C GLY A 56 11.98 -9.18 -11.15
N PRO A 57 13.19 -9.63 -10.78
CA PRO A 57 13.51 -11.05 -10.75
C PRO A 57 12.60 -11.76 -9.72
N LEU A 58 12.03 -12.88 -10.15
CA LEU A 58 11.40 -13.82 -9.24
C LEU A 58 12.46 -14.36 -8.29
N VAL A 59 12.41 -13.94 -7.03
CA VAL A 59 13.24 -14.50 -5.97
C VAL A 59 12.72 -15.91 -5.71
N LYS A 60 13.56 -16.91 -6.00
CA LYS A 60 13.27 -18.34 -5.82
C LYS A 60 13.52 -18.78 -4.40
#